data_AF-A0A9E3A3L2-F1
#
_entry.id   AF-A0A9E3A3L2-F1
#
_cell.length_a   1.000
_cell.length_b   1.000
_cell.length_c   1.000
_cell.angle_alpha   90.00
_cell.angle_beta   90.00
_cell.angle_gamma   90.00
#
_symmetry.space_group_name_H-M   'P 1'
#
loop_
_entity.id
_entity.type
_entity.pdbx_description
1 polymer ?
#
loop_
_entity_poly.entity_id
_entity_poly.type
_entity_poly.pdbx_seq_one_letter_code
_entity_poly.pdbx_strand_id
1 'polypeptide(L)'
;MLKTRKVSRREFIVSSAAVAGGLALSFNIPFGPKVVRAADGSPEVNAWVVIRPDDTVVIRIARSEMGQGTLTGLAQLVAEELECDWNKVTTEFPSPGANAARNRVWGDYSTGGSRGIRTSHEYVRKGGAAARMMLVSAAADQWKVPATECTVANGVISHKSGKKTTYGKVAEAAAKQTPPTDVPLKDPKEWKIAGKPLKRLDTKDKLTGKMMYSIDLKMPGMLNAAIRDCPVFEGKVASFDASKAASMPGVKKVVKVGDSGVAVVADTWWHAKQAVDAININWDGGDNAKVSSETIATMLKAGLDADQAFVHNTAGDAKAALVGAAKKIEAEYAYPFQNHATMEPMNATALYTADRCEVWCPTQNGEAALAATSEASGLPVSKCDVHKTFLGGGFGRRGFTDYVRQAVAIAKEMPGTPIKLIWSREEDMTHGRYHPVMQARLTGGLDANGNLTALKIRLSGQSILAAVRPEALVNGKDPNAFQGYWPSGEHSFEYTIPNVYIDHAMRNTHVPPGFWRGVDTDRNAIFLESIIDELADAAGKDPLEFRRAIMSKNQKSLTILNA
;
A
#
# COMPACT_ATOMS: atom_id res chain seq x y z
N MET A 1 39.30 -21.90 36.97
CA MET A 1 38.03 -21.77 37.73
C MET A 1 36.95 -21.20 36.82
N LEU A 2 36.14 -22.05 36.19
CA LEU A 2 34.98 -21.64 35.41
C LEU A 2 33.76 -21.57 36.34
N LYS A 3 33.26 -20.37 36.63
CA LYS A 3 32.02 -20.16 37.39
C LYS A 3 30.83 -20.43 36.47
N THR A 4 30.20 -21.59 36.63
CA THR A 4 28.86 -21.87 36.08
C THR A 4 27.83 -20.95 36.72
N ARG A 5 27.24 -20.05 35.92
CA ARG A 5 26.09 -19.21 36.31
C ARG A 5 24.88 -20.12 36.53
N LYS A 6 24.38 -20.24 37.77
CA LYS A 6 23.09 -20.89 38.06
C LYS A 6 21.97 -19.96 37.58
N VAL A 7 21.34 -20.33 36.46
CA VAL A 7 20.07 -19.72 36.02
C VAL A 7 18.99 -20.18 37.00
N SER A 8 18.25 -19.22 37.57
CA SER A 8 17.16 -19.55 38.50
C SER A 8 15.95 -20.10 37.72
N ARG A 9 15.13 -20.97 38.35
CA ARG A 9 13.88 -21.49 37.74
C ARG A 9 12.93 -20.36 37.30
N ARG A 10 13.04 -19.18 37.92
CA ARG A 10 12.28 -17.97 37.57
C ARG A 10 12.78 -17.31 36.29
N GLU A 11 14.09 -17.20 36.10
CA GLU A 11 14.68 -16.71 34.85
C GLU A 11 14.44 -17.70 33.69
N PHE A 12 14.43 -19.00 33.97
CA PHE A 12 14.08 -20.02 32.97
C PHE A 12 12.63 -19.91 32.51
N ILE A 13 11.67 -19.67 33.42
CA ILE A 13 10.25 -19.50 33.06
C ILE A 13 10.03 -18.19 32.27
N VAL A 14 10.71 -17.11 32.64
CA VAL A 14 10.63 -15.82 31.91
C VAL A 14 11.25 -15.91 30.52
N SER A 15 12.34 -16.66 30.34
CA SER A 15 12.96 -16.85 29.01
C SER A 15 12.20 -17.85 28.13
N SER A 16 11.53 -18.85 28.73
CA SER A 16 10.70 -19.82 27.99
C SER A 16 9.43 -19.19 27.40
N ALA A 17 8.83 -18.22 28.09
CA ALA A 17 7.61 -17.54 27.64
C ALA A 17 7.83 -16.61 26.43
N ALA A 18 9.08 -16.25 26.13
CA ALA A 18 9.43 -15.40 24.98
C ALA A 18 9.63 -16.19 23.67
N VAL A 19 9.78 -17.52 23.72
CA VAL A 19 10.10 -18.36 22.55
C VAL A 19 8.91 -19.21 22.09
N ALA A 20 7.93 -19.47 22.95
CA ALA A 20 6.66 -20.09 22.58
C ALA A 20 5.58 -19.00 22.50
N GLY A 21 5.09 -18.71 21.29
CA GLY A 21 4.03 -17.73 21.08
C GLY A 21 2.80 -17.99 21.93
N GLY A 22 2.31 -16.93 22.59
CA GLY A 22 0.92 -16.85 23.04
C GLY A 22 0.61 -17.38 24.45
N LEU A 23 1.23 -16.83 25.51
CA LEU A 23 0.53 -16.60 26.77
C LEU A 23 1.31 -15.62 27.68
N ALA A 24 1.12 -14.32 27.47
CA ALA A 24 1.45 -13.35 28.51
C ALA A 24 0.41 -13.48 29.63
N LEU A 25 0.66 -14.36 30.61
CA LEU A 25 -0.05 -14.36 31.89
C LEU A 25 0.30 -13.06 32.62
N SER A 26 -0.40 -11.98 32.27
CA SER A 26 -0.41 -10.77 33.06
C SER A 26 -1.12 -11.08 34.38
N PHE A 27 -0.43 -10.90 35.50
CA PHE A 27 -1.07 -10.81 36.81
C PHE A 27 -1.98 -9.58 36.79
N ASN A 28 -3.25 -9.80 36.46
CA ASN A 28 -4.30 -8.78 36.55
C ASN A 28 -4.55 -8.50 38.03
N ILE A 29 -4.18 -7.31 38.51
CA ILE A 29 -4.76 -6.75 39.73
C ILE A 29 -6.15 -6.26 39.35
N PRO A 30 -7.24 -6.84 39.89
CA PRO A 30 -8.59 -6.64 39.36
C PRO A 30 -9.18 -5.22 39.55
N PHE A 31 -8.48 -4.31 40.24
CA PHE A 31 -9.02 -3.01 40.65
C PHE A 31 -8.11 -1.79 40.31
N GLY A 32 -7.12 -1.95 39.42
CA GLY A 32 -6.27 -0.84 38.95
C GLY A 32 -6.47 -0.51 37.47
N PRO A 33 -6.12 0.71 37.01
CA PRO A 33 -6.12 1.04 35.58
C PRO A 33 -5.20 0.07 34.82
N LYS A 34 -5.75 -0.63 33.82
CA LYS A 34 -5.02 -1.61 33.02
C LYS A 34 -4.08 -0.88 32.05
N VAL A 35 -2.77 -1.07 32.23
CA VAL A 35 -1.76 -0.61 31.27
C VAL A 35 -1.72 -1.58 30.11
N VAL A 36 -2.01 -1.09 28.90
CA VAL A 36 -1.82 -1.85 27.66
C VAL A 36 -0.32 -1.99 27.40
N ARG A 37 0.11 -3.18 26.94
CA ARG A 37 1.52 -3.52 26.75
C ARG A 37 1.82 -3.86 25.30
N ALA A 38 3.01 -3.49 24.85
CA ALA A 38 3.60 -4.02 23.63
C ALA A 38 3.99 -5.50 23.80
N ALA A 39 4.36 -6.16 22.71
CA ALA A 39 4.75 -7.58 22.71
C ALA A 39 5.94 -7.88 23.63
N ASP A 40 6.83 -6.91 23.86
CA ASP A 40 7.98 -7.01 24.77
C ASP A 40 7.66 -6.65 26.23
N GLY A 41 6.38 -6.39 26.55
CA GLY A 41 5.92 -6.01 27.89
C GLY A 41 6.09 -4.53 28.24
N SER A 42 6.58 -3.70 27.31
CA SER A 42 6.72 -2.25 27.54
C SER A 42 5.36 -1.55 27.58
N PRO A 43 5.20 -0.48 28.40
CA PRO A 43 3.95 0.26 28.49
C PRO A 43 3.65 1.04 27.20
N GLU A 44 2.42 0.92 26.71
CA GLU A 44 1.88 1.83 25.70
C GLU A 44 1.57 3.16 26.38
N VAL A 45 2.36 4.21 26.12
CA VAL A 45 2.04 5.56 26.61
C VAL A 45 0.72 6.00 25.97
N ASN A 46 0.57 5.75 24.68
CA ASN A 46 -0.72 5.73 23.98
C ASN A 46 -0.67 4.75 22.81
N ALA A 47 -1.71 4.74 21.97
CA ALA A 47 -1.80 3.83 20.83
C ALA A 47 -0.64 3.97 19.83
N TRP A 48 -0.02 5.14 19.69
CA TRP A 48 1.02 5.43 18.70
C TRP A 48 2.44 5.31 19.25
N VAL A 49 2.63 5.56 20.55
CA VAL A 49 3.94 5.68 21.19
C VAL A 49 4.09 4.66 22.31
N VAL A 50 5.07 3.77 22.15
CA VAL A 50 5.56 2.88 23.21
C VAL A 50 6.93 3.37 23.64
N ILE A 51 7.18 3.42 24.94
CA ILE A 51 8.48 3.83 25.49
C ILE A 51 9.02 2.69 26.35
N ARG A 52 10.19 2.20 25.98
CA ARG A 52 10.90 1.16 26.72
C ARG A 52 11.62 1.73 27.95
N PRO A 53 11.95 0.89 28.95
CA PRO A 53 12.70 1.34 30.13
C PRO A 53 14.08 1.96 29.84
N ASP A 54 14.68 1.68 28.67
CA ASP A 54 15.96 2.25 28.21
C ASP A 54 15.80 3.56 27.39
N ASP A 55 14.59 4.12 27.42
CA ASP A 55 14.10 5.26 26.64
C ASP A 55 14.04 5.04 25.11
N THR A 56 14.14 3.81 24.61
CA THR A 56 13.82 3.52 23.21
C THR A 56 12.36 3.89 22.94
N VAL A 57 12.13 4.67 21.90
CA VAL A 57 10.79 5.10 21.46
C VAL A 57 10.39 4.26 20.26
N VAL A 58 9.36 3.44 20.41
CA VAL A 58 8.77 2.66 19.31
C VAL A 58 7.52 3.39 18.82
N ILE A 59 7.53 3.76 17.54
CA ILE A 59 6.43 4.48 16.90
C ILE A 59 5.64 3.51 16.01
N ARG A 60 4.34 3.40 16.28
CA ARG A 60 3.42 2.54 15.53
C ARG A 60 2.89 3.26 14.29
N ILE A 61 3.12 2.67 13.12
CA ILE A 61 2.77 3.28 11.84
C ILE A 61 1.86 2.35 11.04
N ALA A 62 0.61 2.76 10.81
CA ALA A 62 -0.35 1.97 10.04
C ALA A 62 -0.10 1.97 8.51
N ARG A 63 0.67 2.94 7.97
CA ARG A 63 1.03 2.98 6.54
C ARG A 63 2.11 1.97 6.21
N SER A 64 2.19 1.52 4.96
CA SER A 64 3.20 0.57 4.48
C SER A 64 4.39 1.31 3.87
N GLU A 65 5.59 0.76 4.06
CA GLU A 65 6.83 1.30 3.48
C GLU A 65 7.22 0.52 2.23
N MET A 66 7.31 1.21 1.10
CA MET A 66 7.55 0.64 -0.24
C MET A 66 8.75 1.27 -0.95
N GLY A 67 9.58 2.04 -0.23
CA GLY A 67 10.69 2.79 -0.77
C GLY A 67 10.46 4.31 -0.79
N GLN A 68 9.22 4.78 -0.58
CA GLN A 68 8.87 6.20 -0.62
C GLN A 68 9.21 6.99 0.65
N GLY A 69 9.59 6.32 1.75
CA GLY A 69 10.02 6.99 2.98
C GLY A 69 8.88 7.45 3.89
N THR A 70 7.66 7.00 3.65
CA THR A 70 6.49 7.33 4.49
C THR A 70 6.71 6.89 5.94
N LEU A 71 7.31 5.72 6.18
CA LEU A 71 7.54 5.24 7.55
C LEU A 71 8.48 6.18 8.31
N THR A 72 9.60 6.57 7.70
CA THR A 72 10.52 7.52 8.33
C THR A 72 9.88 8.90 8.49
N GLY A 73 9.17 9.41 7.47
CA GLY A 73 8.52 10.72 7.54
C GLY A 73 7.45 10.80 8.63
N LEU A 74 6.62 9.77 8.80
CA LEU A 74 5.64 9.72 9.89
C LEU A 74 6.32 9.59 11.26
N ALA A 75 7.39 8.79 11.37
CA ALA A 75 8.18 8.70 12.59
C ALA A 75 8.80 10.06 12.97
N GLN A 76 9.33 10.82 12.01
CA GLN A 76 9.86 12.17 12.26
C GLN A 76 8.79 13.11 12.83
N LEU A 77 7.58 13.08 12.27
CA LEU A 77 6.48 13.93 12.72
C LEU A 77 6.04 13.60 14.15
N VAL A 78 6.01 12.31 14.51
CA VAL A 78 5.73 11.88 15.88
C VAL A 78 6.87 12.29 16.82
N ALA A 79 8.12 12.03 16.44
CA ALA A 79 9.30 12.34 17.24
C ALA A 79 9.48 13.85 17.46
N GLU A 80 9.15 14.67 16.46
CA GLU A 80 9.14 16.13 16.54
C GLU A 80 8.18 16.59 17.64
N GLU A 81 6.94 16.10 17.61
CA GLU A 81 5.96 16.41 18.66
C GLU A 81 6.31 15.75 19.99
N LEU A 82 6.99 14.62 20.00
CA LEU A 82 7.38 13.94 21.23
C LEU A 82 8.59 14.61 21.90
N GLU A 83 9.35 15.48 21.21
CA GLU A 83 10.63 16.05 21.71
C GLU A 83 11.61 14.96 22.19
N CYS A 84 11.68 13.82 21.48
CA CYS A 84 12.58 12.71 21.81
C CYS A 84 13.87 12.70 20.98
N ASP A 85 14.90 12.01 21.47
CA ASP A 85 16.13 11.77 20.71
C ASP A 85 15.85 10.85 19.52
N TRP A 86 16.07 11.37 18.30
CA TRP A 86 15.89 10.62 17.05
C TRP A 86 16.70 9.32 17.02
N ASN A 87 17.88 9.28 17.66
CA ASN A 87 18.72 8.08 17.67
C ASN A 87 18.13 6.94 18.50
N LYS A 88 17.14 7.22 19.36
CA LYS A 88 16.38 6.22 20.13
C LYS A 88 15.06 5.81 19.47
N VAL A 89 14.76 6.34 18.28
CA VAL A 89 13.51 6.05 17.56
C VAL A 89 13.62 4.76 16.75
N THR A 90 12.62 3.91 16.89
CA THR A 90 12.35 2.78 16.01
C THR A 90 10.86 2.74 15.67
N THR A 91 10.46 1.82 14.79
CA THR A 91 9.07 1.71 14.32
C THR A 91 8.58 0.28 14.35
N GLU A 92 7.28 0.12 14.51
CA GLU A 92 6.61 -1.15 14.31
C GLU A 92 5.28 -0.96 13.56
N PHE A 93 4.81 -2.02 12.90
CA PHE A 93 3.48 -2.04 12.32
C PHE A 93 2.48 -2.51 13.38
N PRO A 94 1.48 -1.71 13.78
CA PRO A 94 0.32 -2.24 14.47
C PRO A 94 -0.46 -3.18 13.53
N SER A 95 -1.19 -4.15 14.08
CA SER A 95 -1.97 -5.09 13.28
C SER A 95 -3.37 -4.54 12.94
N PRO A 96 -3.92 -4.84 11.75
CA PRO A 96 -5.29 -4.46 11.40
C PRO A 96 -6.34 -5.08 12.35
N GLY A 97 -6.13 -6.28 12.88
CA GLY A 97 -7.03 -6.90 13.85
C GLY A 97 -7.06 -6.12 15.16
N ALA A 98 -5.89 -5.70 15.67
CA ALA A 98 -5.82 -4.81 16.83
C ALA A 98 -6.48 -3.45 16.54
N ASN A 99 -6.36 -2.93 15.31
CA ASN A 99 -7.03 -1.70 14.90
C ASN A 99 -8.55 -1.85 14.97
N ALA A 100 -9.09 -2.93 14.39
CA ALA A 100 -10.51 -3.22 14.40
C ALA A 100 -11.04 -3.37 15.83
N ALA A 101 -10.32 -4.10 16.70
CA ALA A 101 -10.70 -4.30 18.09
C ALA A 101 -10.67 -3.01 18.94
N ARG A 102 -9.95 -1.98 18.49
CA ARG A 102 -9.79 -0.69 19.17
C ARG A 102 -10.49 0.46 18.44
N ASN A 103 -11.64 0.17 17.80
CA ASN A 103 -12.44 1.17 17.09
C ASN A 103 -11.64 1.99 16.07
N ARG A 104 -10.74 1.32 15.34
CA ARG A 104 -9.88 1.91 14.30
C ARG A 104 -8.98 3.03 14.82
N VAL A 105 -8.40 2.88 16.01
CA VAL A 105 -7.54 3.89 16.64
C VAL A 105 -6.39 4.41 15.78
N TRP A 106 -5.84 3.59 14.86
CA TRP A 106 -4.78 4.01 13.94
C TRP A 106 -5.29 4.49 12.57
N GLY A 107 -6.60 4.54 12.37
CA GLY A 107 -7.25 4.97 11.14
C GLY A 107 -7.17 3.94 10.02
N ASP A 108 -7.04 4.44 8.78
CA ASP A 108 -6.95 3.65 7.55
C ASP A 108 -5.56 3.04 7.35
N TYR A 109 -5.53 1.77 6.93
CA TYR A 109 -4.30 0.99 6.68
C TYR A 109 -3.88 0.96 5.21
N SER A 110 -4.61 1.64 4.32
CA SER A 110 -4.30 1.69 2.90
C SER A 110 -3.14 2.63 2.57
N THR A 111 -2.16 2.20 1.77
CA THR A 111 -1.10 3.09 1.26
C THR A 111 -1.19 3.17 -0.27
N GLY A 112 -1.70 4.30 -0.75
CA GLY A 112 -1.90 4.60 -2.17
C GLY A 112 -2.36 6.05 -2.39
N GLY A 113 -2.39 6.51 -3.64
CA GLY A 113 -2.87 7.85 -4.01
C GLY A 113 -2.12 9.01 -3.35
N SER A 114 -0.83 8.81 -3.04
CA SER A 114 0.01 9.80 -2.35
C SER A 114 -0.57 10.31 -1.01
N ARG A 115 -1.37 9.48 -0.33
CA ARG A 115 -2.04 9.83 0.93
C ARG A 115 -1.19 9.56 2.17
N GLY A 116 -0.15 8.72 2.07
CA GLY A 116 0.63 8.22 3.21
C GLY A 116 1.02 9.29 4.23
N ILE A 117 1.66 10.38 3.80
CA ILE A 117 1.94 11.55 4.65
C ILE A 117 0.75 12.50 4.71
N ARG A 118 0.20 12.88 3.56
CA ARG A 118 -0.82 13.94 3.40
C ARG A 118 -2.08 13.74 4.23
N THR A 119 -2.54 12.51 4.43
CA THR A 119 -3.73 12.23 5.25
C THR A 119 -3.37 11.75 6.65
N SER A 120 -2.09 11.62 6.96
CA SER A 120 -1.65 11.03 8.24
C SER A 120 -0.88 11.97 9.14
N HIS A 121 -0.29 13.04 8.59
CA HIS A 121 0.59 13.92 9.35
C HIS A 121 -0.08 14.48 10.60
N GLU A 122 -1.35 14.87 10.54
CA GLU A 122 -2.01 15.51 11.68
C GLU A 122 -2.27 14.54 12.83
N TYR A 123 -2.85 13.38 12.57
CA TYR A 123 -3.20 12.45 13.66
C TYR A 123 -1.96 11.82 14.30
N VAL A 124 -0.89 11.56 13.54
CA VAL A 124 0.36 11.04 14.13
C VAL A 124 1.02 12.10 15.01
N ARG A 125 0.99 13.37 14.60
CA ARG A 125 1.47 14.50 15.41
C ARG A 125 0.70 14.63 16.71
N LYS A 126 -0.63 14.55 16.67
CA LYS A 126 -1.47 14.52 17.87
C LYS A 126 -1.09 13.35 18.78
N GLY A 127 -0.84 12.17 18.21
CA GLY A 127 -0.32 11.01 18.96
C GLY A 127 1.00 11.30 19.69
N GLY A 128 1.98 11.92 19.02
CA GLY A 128 3.26 12.31 19.63
C GLY A 128 3.12 13.38 20.72
N ALA A 129 2.35 14.44 20.45
CA ALA A 129 2.12 15.53 21.40
C ALA A 129 1.36 15.07 22.65
N ALA A 130 0.32 14.24 22.48
CA ALA A 130 -0.42 13.65 23.60
C ALA A 130 0.50 12.77 24.47
N ALA A 131 1.36 11.95 23.86
CA ALA A 131 2.34 11.16 24.60
C ALA A 131 3.31 12.04 25.40
N ARG A 132 3.82 13.13 24.80
CA ARG A 132 4.66 14.13 25.50
C ARG A 132 3.94 14.71 26.72
N MET A 133 2.68 15.12 26.56
CA MET A 133 1.87 15.69 27.65
C MET A 133 1.68 14.70 28.81
N MET A 134 1.38 13.44 28.50
CA MET A 134 1.21 12.38 29.52
C MET A 134 2.52 12.10 30.26
N LEU A 135 3.66 12.06 29.55
CA LEU A 135 4.98 11.86 30.16
C LEU A 135 5.37 13.03 31.06
N VAL A 136 5.13 14.27 30.62
CA VAL A 136 5.38 15.48 31.42
C VAL A 136 4.48 15.51 32.64
N SER A 137 3.19 15.21 32.50
CA SER A 137 2.26 15.13 33.63
C SER A 137 2.71 14.08 34.64
N ALA A 138 3.08 12.88 34.20
CA ALA A 138 3.55 11.83 35.09
C ALA A 138 4.82 12.23 35.87
N ALA A 139 5.75 12.94 35.24
CA ALA A 139 6.92 13.48 35.93
C ALA A 139 6.55 14.59 36.91
N ALA A 140 5.69 15.52 36.50
CA ALA A 140 5.21 16.63 37.32
C ALA A 140 4.47 16.14 38.57
N ASP A 141 3.63 15.11 38.44
CA ASP A 141 2.91 14.45 39.53
C ASP A 141 3.89 13.84 40.55
N GLN A 142 4.91 13.13 40.08
CA GLN A 142 5.96 12.57 40.95
C GLN A 142 6.71 13.68 41.70
N TRP A 143 6.92 14.82 41.06
CA TRP A 143 7.64 15.95 41.63
C TRP A 143 6.76 16.88 42.46
N LYS A 144 5.43 16.74 42.39
CA LYS A 144 4.43 17.63 42.98
C LYS A 144 4.61 19.08 42.52
N VAL A 145 4.78 19.28 41.21
CA VAL A 145 4.92 20.60 40.58
C VAL A 145 3.91 20.75 39.44
N PRO A 146 3.56 21.97 38.99
CA PRO A 146 2.73 22.14 37.80
C PRO A 146 3.46 21.63 36.54
N ALA A 147 2.74 20.90 35.67
CA ALA A 147 3.27 20.39 34.41
C ALA A 147 3.77 21.51 33.47
N THR A 148 3.17 22.70 33.55
CA THR A 148 3.55 23.91 32.81
C THR A 148 4.93 24.46 33.19
N GLU A 149 5.47 24.06 34.34
CA GLU A 149 6.83 24.43 34.78
C GLU A 149 7.91 23.43 34.32
N CYS A 150 7.50 22.36 33.63
CA CYS A 150 8.38 21.33 33.09
C CYS A 150 8.69 21.58 31.61
N THR A 151 9.94 21.37 31.21
CA THR A 151 10.39 21.43 29.81
C THR A 151 10.89 20.07 29.36
N VAL A 152 10.89 19.85 28.04
CA VAL A 152 11.38 18.61 27.43
C VAL A 152 12.40 18.94 26.36
N ALA A 153 13.52 18.20 26.36
CA ALA A 153 14.43 18.13 25.24
C ALA A 153 15.01 16.71 25.16
N ASN A 154 15.03 16.12 23.96
CA ASN A 154 15.63 14.81 23.68
C ASN A 154 15.16 13.70 24.64
N GLY A 155 13.88 13.70 25.02
CA GLY A 155 13.29 12.71 25.92
C GLY A 155 13.65 12.87 27.40
N VAL A 156 14.29 13.99 27.76
CA VAL A 156 14.60 14.36 29.15
C VAL A 156 13.63 15.45 29.58
N ILE A 157 12.85 15.16 30.63
CA ILE A 157 11.96 16.12 31.28
C ILE A 157 12.76 16.84 32.36
N SER A 158 12.71 18.16 32.39
CA SER A 158 13.41 19.00 33.36
C SER A 158 12.46 19.99 34.02
N HIS A 159 12.74 20.36 35.26
CA HIS A 159 12.01 21.40 36.00
C HIS A 159 12.98 22.48 36.51
N LYS A 160 12.52 23.73 36.65
CA LYS A 160 13.32 24.88 37.11
C LYS A 160 14.02 24.68 38.46
N SER A 161 13.50 23.78 39.31
CA SER A 161 14.12 23.41 40.59
C SER A 161 15.34 22.47 40.45
N GLY A 162 15.75 22.11 39.24
CA GLY A 162 16.85 21.18 38.98
C GLY A 162 16.47 19.70 38.92
N LYS A 163 15.20 19.33 39.14
CA LYS A 163 14.72 17.94 38.99
C LYS A 163 14.75 17.54 37.50
N LYS A 164 15.18 16.31 37.23
CA LYS A 164 15.24 15.72 35.88
C LYS A 164 14.84 14.26 35.90
N THR A 165 14.17 13.80 34.84
CA THR A 165 13.88 12.38 34.59
C THR A 165 13.87 12.10 33.08
N THR A 166 13.88 10.83 32.71
CA THR A 166 13.79 10.40 31.31
C THR A 166 12.45 9.75 31.05
N TYR A 167 12.04 9.67 29.79
CA TYR A 167 10.77 9.06 29.41
C TYR A 167 10.61 7.61 29.89
N GLY A 168 11.64 6.77 29.77
CA GLY A 168 11.58 5.37 30.20
C GLY A 168 11.25 5.21 31.69
N LYS A 169 11.69 6.15 32.53
CA LYS A 169 11.42 6.14 33.98
C LYS A 169 9.98 6.50 34.35
N VAL A 170 9.29 7.26 33.51
CA VAL A 170 7.92 7.74 33.79
C VAL A 170 6.85 7.12 32.88
N ALA A 171 7.25 6.37 31.84
CA ALA A 171 6.35 5.76 30.85
C ALA A 171 5.26 4.90 31.49
N GLU A 172 5.59 4.12 32.52
CA GLU A 172 4.66 3.28 33.27
C GLU A 172 3.56 4.08 33.99
N ALA A 173 3.94 5.24 34.56
CA ALA A 173 3.00 6.13 35.23
C ALA A 173 2.15 6.89 34.20
N ALA A 174 2.78 7.37 33.10
CA ALA A 174 2.11 8.04 32.01
C ALA A 174 1.04 7.15 31.35
N ALA A 175 1.34 5.87 31.13
CA ALA A 175 0.42 4.91 30.50
C ALA A 175 -0.85 4.60 31.32
N LYS A 176 -0.91 5.04 32.59
CA LYS A 176 -2.10 4.92 33.46
C LYS A 176 -3.01 6.15 33.37
N GLN A 177 -2.53 7.24 32.77
CA GLN A 177 -3.30 8.46 32.61
C GLN A 177 -4.27 8.34 31.44
N THR A 178 -5.38 9.07 31.52
CA THR A 178 -6.28 9.25 30.38
C THR A 178 -5.61 10.16 29.36
N PRO A 179 -5.53 9.77 28.06
CA PRO A 179 -4.99 10.65 27.03
C PRO A 179 -5.73 11.99 26.97
N PRO A 180 -5.02 13.12 26.80
CA PRO A 180 -5.64 14.44 26.71
C PRO A 180 -6.51 14.58 25.45
N THR A 181 -7.60 15.34 25.56
CA THR A 181 -8.49 15.66 24.42
C THR A 181 -8.06 16.91 23.67
N ASP A 182 -7.53 17.91 24.38
CA ASP A 182 -6.92 19.10 23.78
C ASP A 182 -5.42 18.87 23.61
N VAL A 183 -4.95 18.86 22.36
CA VAL A 183 -3.59 18.47 21.99
C VAL A 183 -3.03 19.50 21.02
N PRO A 184 -2.46 20.62 21.53
CA PRO A 184 -1.84 21.62 20.68
C PRO A 184 -0.60 21.04 19.99
N LEU A 185 -0.49 21.33 18.68
CA LEU A 185 0.62 20.91 17.85
C LEU A 185 1.63 22.06 17.69
N LYS A 186 2.91 21.73 17.53
CA LYS A 186 3.96 22.72 17.24
C LYS A 186 3.69 23.48 15.94
N ASP A 187 4.17 24.71 15.82
CA ASP A 187 4.22 25.38 14.52
C ASP A 187 5.30 24.70 13.64
N PRO A 188 5.03 24.38 12.36
CA PRO A 188 6.05 23.88 11.43
C PRO A 188 7.33 24.71 11.35
N LYS A 189 7.28 26.01 11.65
CA LYS A 189 8.45 26.90 11.73
C LYS A 189 9.39 26.56 12.89
N GLU A 190 8.88 25.88 13.93
CA GLU A 190 9.65 25.48 15.11
C GLU A 190 10.22 24.05 14.99
N TRP A 191 9.91 23.35 13.89
CA TRP A 191 10.37 21.98 13.70
C TRP A 191 11.89 21.90 13.61
N LYS A 192 12.45 20.95 14.36
CA LYS A 192 13.90 20.70 14.43
C LYS A 192 14.31 19.54 13.52
N ILE A 193 13.48 18.50 13.44
CA ILE A 193 13.76 17.26 12.72
C ILE A 193 12.76 16.98 11.59
N ALA A 194 11.49 17.36 11.75
CA ALA A 194 10.49 17.11 10.71
C ALA A 194 10.80 17.91 9.44
N GLY A 195 10.79 17.24 8.29
CA GLY A 195 11.12 17.84 6.99
C GLY A 195 12.62 17.98 6.71
N LYS A 196 13.49 17.52 7.61
CA LYS A 196 14.94 17.47 7.39
C LYS A 196 15.35 16.15 6.72
N PRO A 197 16.44 16.13 5.94
CA PRO A 197 16.92 14.93 5.24
C PRO A 197 17.65 13.96 6.18
N LEU A 198 16.95 13.47 7.22
CA LEU A 198 17.50 12.48 8.15
C LEU A 198 17.66 11.12 7.47
N LYS A 199 18.65 10.35 7.93
CA LYS A 199 18.81 8.95 7.52
C LYS A 199 17.54 8.17 7.83
N ARG A 200 17.07 7.38 6.86
CA ARG A 200 15.87 6.57 7.07
C ARG A 200 16.13 5.46 8.06
N LEU A 201 15.09 5.17 8.85
CA LEU A 201 15.15 4.15 9.91
C LEU A 201 15.37 2.73 9.36
N ASP A 202 14.99 2.50 8.09
CA ASP A 202 15.03 1.20 7.42
C ASP A 202 16.27 0.99 6.53
N THR A 203 17.09 2.03 6.28
CA THR A 203 18.20 1.95 5.31
C THR A 203 19.27 0.92 5.72
N LYS A 204 19.72 0.94 6.98
CA LYS A 204 20.82 0.07 7.43
C LYS A 204 20.47 -1.41 7.29
N ASP A 205 19.27 -1.80 7.70
CA ASP A 205 18.86 -3.20 7.67
C ASP A 205 18.62 -3.69 6.25
N LYS A 206 18.17 -2.81 5.34
CA LYS A 206 18.09 -3.10 3.90
C LYS A 206 19.47 -3.33 3.29
N LEU A 207 20.46 -2.48 3.59
CA LEU A 207 21.81 -2.59 3.03
C LEU A 207 22.59 -3.80 3.56
N THR A 208 22.25 -4.30 4.75
CA THR A 208 22.94 -5.43 5.37
C THR A 208 22.22 -6.77 5.17
N GLY A 209 21.08 -6.78 4.47
CA GLY A 209 20.24 -7.98 4.32
C GLY A 209 19.56 -8.44 5.62
N LYS A 210 19.53 -7.59 6.65
CA LYS A 210 18.85 -7.89 7.93
C LYS A 210 17.36 -7.57 7.91
N MET A 211 16.92 -6.74 6.97
CA MET A 211 15.51 -6.39 6.84
C MET A 211 14.71 -7.62 6.44
N MET A 212 13.70 -7.95 7.25
CA MET A 212 12.81 -9.08 6.98
C MET A 212 11.66 -8.65 6.07
N TYR A 213 11.58 -9.25 4.89
CA TYR A 213 10.42 -9.23 4.02
C TYR A 213 9.53 -10.45 4.32
N SER A 214 8.29 -10.46 3.82
CA SER A 214 7.39 -11.62 4.07
C SER A 214 7.97 -12.92 3.51
N ILE A 215 8.64 -12.84 2.36
CA ILE A 215 9.25 -14.01 1.73
C ILE A 215 10.35 -14.64 2.59
N ASP A 216 11.00 -13.87 3.47
CA ASP A 216 12.07 -14.32 4.35
C ASP A 216 11.57 -15.03 5.61
N LEU A 217 10.28 -14.86 5.94
CA LEU A 217 9.69 -15.33 7.21
C LEU A 217 9.92 -16.83 7.44
N LYS A 218 10.34 -17.24 8.63
CA LYS A 218 10.45 -18.66 8.98
C LYS A 218 9.73 -18.91 10.29
N MET A 219 8.93 -19.96 10.34
CA MET A 219 8.24 -20.39 11.56
C MET A 219 8.53 -21.87 11.84
N PRO A 220 8.53 -22.29 13.11
CA PRO A 220 8.60 -23.71 13.45
C PRO A 220 7.51 -24.51 12.73
N GLY A 221 7.90 -25.61 12.08
CA GLY A 221 6.97 -26.47 11.35
C GLY A 221 6.37 -25.89 10.07
N MET A 222 6.82 -24.71 9.61
CA MET A 222 6.29 -24.07 8.40
C MET A 222 6.56 -24.90 7.15
N LEU A 223 5.54 -25.03 6.31
CA LEU A 223 5.64 -25.62 4.97
C LEU A 223 5.51 -24.53 3.91
N ASN A 224 5.93 -24.85 2.68
CA ASN A 224 5.90 -23.94 1.55
C ASN A 224 4.93 -24.45 0.50
N ALA A 225 4.21 -23.53 -0.14
CA ALA A 225 3.31 -23.81 -1.24
C ALA A 225 3.75 -23.08 -2.50
N ALA A 226 3.67 -23.79 -3.63
CA ALA A 226 3.71 -23.23 -4.97
C ALA A 226 2.36 -23.50 -5.63
N ILE A 227 1.87 -22.56 -6.43
CA ILE A 227 0.59 -22.63 -7.11
C ILE A 227 0.79 -22.56 -8.62
N ARG A 228 -0.17 -23.12 -9.34
CA ARG A 228 -0.41 -22.91 -10.76
C ARG A 228 -1.88 -22.57 -10.94
N ASP A 229 -2.16 -21.36 -11.39
CA ASP A 229 -3.52 -20.91 -11.72
C ASP A 229 -3.85 -21.14 -13.20
N CYS A 230 -5.15 -21.07 -13.51
CA CYS A 230 -5.64 -21.17 -14.86
C CYS A 230 -5.07 -20.00 -15.69
N PRO A 231 -4.40 -20.26 -16.82
CA PRO A 231 -3.75 -19.20 -17.62
C PRO A 231 -4.75 -18.23 -18.25
N VAL A 232 -6.04 -18.57 -18.28
CA VAL A 232 -7.12 -17.71 -18.74
C VAL A 232 -7.85 -17.15 -17.53
N PHE A 233 -7.92 -15.82 -17.42
CA PHE A 233 -8.69 -15.18 -16.34
C PHE A 233 -10.17 -15.61 -16.40
N GLU A 234 -10.74 -15.86 -15.22
CA GLU A 234 -12.09 -16.41 -15.04
C GLU A 234 -12.26 -17.87 -15.51
N GLY A 235 -11.18 -18.50 -15.98
CA GLY A 235 -11.12 -19.93 -16.25
C GLY A 235 -11.03 -20.79 -14.97
N LYS A 236 -11.15 -22.10 -15.14
CA LYS A 236 -11.31 -23.08 -14.07
C LYS A 236 -10.40 -24.30 -14.25
N VAL A 237 -10.13 -24.98 -13.15
CA VAL A 237 -9.61 -26.35 -13.12
C VAL A 237 -10.75 -27.29 -13.48
N ALA A 238 -10.74 -27.86 -14.69
CA ALA A 238 -11.69 -28.89 -15.08
C ALA A 238 -11.36 -30.22 -14.39
N SER A 239 -10.09 -30.62 -14.44
CA SER A 239 -9.56 -31.80 -13.76
C SER A 239 -8.03 -31.71 -13.66
N PHE A 240 -7.42 -32.51 -12.80
CA PHE A 240 -5.97 -32.64 -12.73
C PHE A 240 -5.57 -34.03 -12.23
N ASP A 241 -4.43 -34.55 -12.69
CA ASP A 241 -3.81 -35.76 -12.14
C ASP A 241 -2.62 -35.40 -11.26
N ALA A 242 -2.79 -35.60 -9.96
CA ALA A 242 -1.77 -35.32 -8.94
C ALA A 242 -0.95 -36.54 -8.53
N SER A 243 -1.18 -37.72 -9.11
CA SER A 243 -0.57 -38.99 -8.67
C SER A 243 0.96 -38.92 -8.65
N LYS A 244 1.56 -38.44 -9.74
CA LYS A 244 3.01 -38.23 -9.84
C LYS A 244 3.49 -37.22 -8.80
N ALA A 245 2.89 -36.04 -8.76
CA ALA A 245 3.28 -34.96 -7.84
C ALA A 245 3.20 -35.38 -6.36
N ALA A 246 2.15 -36.11 -5.97
CA ALA A 246 1.97 -36.59 -4.60
C ALA A 246 3.08 -37.55 -4.13
N SER A 247 3.73 -38.25 -5.06
CA SER A 247 4.85 -39.16 -4.76
C SER A 247 6.23 -38.48 -4.76
N MET A 248 6.32 -37.20 -5.13
CA MET A 248 7.60 -36.51 -5.25
C MET A 248 8.20 -36.16 -3.87
N PRO A 249 9.53 -36.09 -3.76
CA PRO A 249 10.21 -35.78 -2.50
C PRO A 249 9.69 -34.50 -1.83
N GLY A 250 9.51 -34.56 -0.52
CA GLY A 250 9.12 -33.40 0.30
C GLY A 250 7.65 -33.00 0.21
N VAL A 251 6.90 -33.51 -0.77
CA VAL A 251 5.47 -33.19 -0.96
C VAL A 251 4.65 -33.72 0.22
N LYS A 252 3.78 -32.86 0.74
CA LYS A 252 2.87 -33.15 1.86
C LYS A 252 1.42 -33.21 1.40
N LYS A 253 1.04 -32.34 0.46
CA LYS A 253 -0.34 -32.28 -0.04
C LYS A 253 -0.39 -31.61 -1.41
N VAL A 254 -1.31 -32.06 -2.26
CA VAL A 254 -1.74 -31.35 -3.47
C VAL A 254 -3.17 -30.89 -3.21
N VAL A 255 -3.45 -29.61 -3.48
CA VAL A 255 -4.72 -28.96 -3.14
C VAL A 255 -5.29 -28.25 -4.35
N LYS A 256 -6.60 -28.40 -4.59
CA LYS A 256 -7.33 -27.49 -5.46
C LYS A 256 -7.58 -26.18 -4.69
N VAL A 257 -7.27 -25.04 -5.30
CA VAL A 257 -7.37 -23.72 -4.68
C VAL A 257 -8.43 -22.92 -5.41
N GLY A 258 -9.60 -22.74 -4.77
CA GLY A 258 -10.76 -22.16 -5.42
C GLY A 258 -11.15 -22.92 -6.68
N ASP A 259 -11.68 -22.20 -7.67
CA ASP A 259 -12.06 -22.79 -8.95
C ASP A 259 -10.92 -22.85 -9.96
N SER A 260 -9.91 -21.98 -9.82
CA SER A 260 -8.92 -21.70 -10.86
C SER A 260 -7.52 -22.26 -10.61
N GLY A 261 -7.20 -22.76 -9.41
CA GLY A 261 -5.82 -23.08 -9.05
C GLY A 261 -5.59 -24.50 -8.56
N VAL A 262 -4.37 -24.98 -8.75
CA VAL A 262 -3.83 -26.17 -8.07
C VAL A 262 -2.52 -25.78 -7.40
N ALA A 263 -2.38 -26.08 -6.11
CA ALA A 263 -1.16 -25.84 -5.37
C ALA A 263 -0.58 -27.13 -4.80
N VAL A 264 0.74 -27.16 -4.64
CA VAL A 264 1.45 -28.23 -3.93
C VAL A 264 2.08 -27.63 -2.68
N VAL A 265 1.88 -28.30 -1.55
CA VAL A 265 2.51 -27.99 -0.26
C VAL A 265 3.64 -28.98 -0.01
N ALA A 266 4.83 -28.48 0.31
CA ALA A 266 6.02 -29.29 0.58
C ALA A 266 6.90 -28.67 1.69
N ASP A 267 7.91 -29.41 2.13
CA ASP A 267 8.91 -28.94 3.11
C ASP A 267 9.74 -27.73 2.62
N THR A 268 10.01 -27.63 1.33
CA THR A 268 10.68 -26.51 0.68
C THR A 268 9.85 -25.98 -0.49
N TRP A 269 10.02 -24.69 -0.81
CA TRP A 269 9.35 -24.11 -1.98
C TRP A 269 9.81 -24.77 -3.28
N TRP A 270 11.08 -25.17 -3.38
CA TRP A 270 11.60 -25.83 -4.58
C TRP A 270 10.92 -27.18 -4.83
N HIS A 271 10.73 -28.00 -3.79
CA HIS A 271 9.97 -29.26 -3.92
C HIS A 271 8.51 -28.99 -4.33
N ALA A 272 7.85 -28.00 -3.73
CA ALA A 272 6.50 -27.60 -4.12
C ALA A 272 6.43 -27.17 -5.59
N LYS A 273 7.38 -26.34 -6.06
CA LYS A 273 7.42 -25.85 -7.44
C LYS A 273 7.65 -26.97 -8.45
N GLN A 274 8.64 -27.83 -8.21
CA GLN A 274 8.91 -28.98 -9.08
C GLN A 274 7.71 -29.92 -9.16
N ALA A 275 7.02 -30.13 -8.04
CA ALA A 275 5.84 -30.99 -7.99
C ALA A 275 4.62 -30.37 -8.69
N VAL A 276 4.34 -29.06 -8.51
CA VAL A 276 3.21 -28.42 -9.19
C VAL A 276 3.40 -28.36 -10.70
N ASP A 277 4.64 -28.19 -11.18
CA ASP A 277 4.98 -28.24 -12.60
C ASP A 277 4.77 -29.63 -13.22
N ALA A 278 4.87 -30.69 -12.41
CA ALA A 278 4.69 -32.07 -12.85
C ALA A 278 3.21 -32.49 -12.92
N ILE A 279 2.28 -31.67 -12.44
CA ILE A 279 0.84 -31.95 -12.50
C ILE A 279 0.33 -31.69 -13.92
N ASN A 280 -0.33 -32.69 -14.50
CA ASN A 280 -1.12 -32.50 -15.70
C ASN A 280 -2.48 -31.90 -15.32
N ILE A 281 -2.66 -30.60 -15.56
CA ILE A 281 -3.91 -29.87 -15.26
C ILE A 281 -4.67 -29.63 -16.56
N ASN A 282 -5.90 -30.11 -16.61
CA ASN A 282 -6.84 -29.78 -17.67
C ASN A 282 -7.63 -28.52 -17.28
N TRP A 283 -7.48 -27.47 -18.07
CA TRP A 283 -8.11 -26.18 -17.85
C TRP A 283 -9.38 -26.04 -18.67
N ASP A 284 -10.41 -25.47 -18.07
CA ASP A 284 -11.56 -24.92 -18.79
C ASP A 284 -11.42 -23.39 -18.81
N GLY A 285 -10.94 -22.85 -19.92
CA GLY A 285 -10.78 -21.41 -20.10
C GLY A 285 -12.08 -20.67 -20.47
N GLY A 286 -13.19 -21.39 -20.63
CA GLY A 286 -14.47 -20.82 -21.07
C GLY A 286 -14.37 -20.04 -22.39
N ASP A 287 -15.26 -19.07 -22.58
CA ASP A 287 -15.27 -18.21 -23.77
C ASP A 287 -14.07 -17.27 -23.84
N ASN A 288 -13.48 -16.91 -22.69
CA ASN A 288 -12.31 -16.04 -22.61
C ASN A 288 -11.07 -16.67 -23.27
N ALA A 289 -11.01 -18.00 -23.39
CA ALA A 289 -9.92 -18.70 -24.09
C ALA A 289 -9.81 -18.33 -25.59
N LYS A 290 -10.87 -17.74 -26.17
CA LYS A 290 -10.92 -17.29 -27.57
C LYS A 290 -10.44 -15.84 -27.73
N VAL A 291 -10.25 -15.11 -26.64
CA VAL A 291 -9.85 -13.69 -26.67
C VAL A 291 -8.35 -13.60 -26.94
N SER A 292 -7.98 -12.78 -27.92
CA SER A 292 -6.60 -12.49 -28.29
C SER A 292 -6.29 -10.99 -28.22
N SER A 293 -5.00 -10.65 -28.29
CA SER A 293 -4.55 -9.25 -28.43
C SER A 293 -5.20 -8.55 -29.62
N GLU A 294 -5.39 -9.24 -30.76
CA GLU A 294 -6.07 -8.66 -31.93
C GLU A 294 -7.54 -8.35 -31.63
N THR A 295 -8.28 -9.28 -31.02
CA THR A 295 -9.71 -9.05 -30.69
C THR A 295 -9.90 -7.89 -29.70
N ILE A 296 -8.98 -7.76 -28.74
CA ILE A 296 -8.96 -6.62 -27.80
C ILE A 296 -8.65 -5.33 -28.58
N ALA A 297 -7.62 -5.31 -29.44
CA ALA A 297 -7.30 -4.13 -30.23
C ALA A 297 -8.46 -3.67 -31.12
N THR A 298 -9.21 -4.61 -31.74
CA THR A 298 -10.43 -4.28 -32.51
C THR A 298 -11.51 -3.67 -31.63
N MET A 299 -11.76 -4.21 -30.43
CA MET A 299 -12.72 -3.65 -29.47
C MET A 299 -12.36 -2.22 -29.08
N LEU A 300 -11.07 -1.95 -28.83
CA LEU A 300 -10.57 -0.62 -28.47
C LEU A 300 -10.71 0.35 -29.65
N LYS A 301 -10.33 -0.07 -30.86
CA LYS A 301 -10.44 0.75 -32.07
C LYS A 301 -11.88 1.17 -32.34
N ALA A 302 -12.83 0.24 -32.20
CA ALA A 302 -14.26 0.54 -32.35
C ALA A 302 -14.77 1.60 -31.33
N GLY A 303 -14.15 1.71 -30.14
CA GLY A 303 -14.49 2.76 -29.18
C GLY A 303 -13.99 4.16 -29.55
N LEU A 304 -12.98 4.28 -30.43
CA LEU A 304 -12.54 5.59 -30.93
C LEU A 304 -13.60 6.27 -31.80
N ASP A 305 -14.45 5.48 -32.47
CA ASP A 305 -15.49 5.95 -33.38
C ASP A 305 -16.91 5.89 -32.78
N ALA A 306 -17.07 5.34 -31.57
CA ALA A 306 -18.39 5.13 -30.97
C ALA A 306 -19.06 6.42 -30.49
N ASP A 307 -20.39 6.49 -30.57
CA ASP A 307 -21.17 7.58 -29.97
C ASP A 307 -21.22 7.49 -28.44
N GLN A 308 -21.21 6.27 -27.89
CA GLN A 308 -21.22 6.04 -26.46
C GLN A 308 -19.86 6.38 -25.84
N ALA A 309 -19.77 7.52 -25.18
CA ALA A 309 -18.62 7.93 -24.38
C ALA A 309 -19.05 8.76 -23.17
N PHE A 310 -18.29 8.64 -22.09
CA PHE A 310 -18.46 9.48 -20.91
C PHE A 310 -17.62 10.75 -21.06
N VAL A 311 -18.26 11.91 -21.00
CA VAL A 311 -17.56 13.20 -21.07
C VAL A 311 -17.06 13.60 -19.68
N HIS A 312 -15.85 14.19 -19.61
CA HIS A 312 -15.28 14.63 -18.34
C HIS A 312 -14.84 16.10 -18.31
N ASN A 313 -14.15 16.56 -19.36
CA ASN A 313 -13.64 17.94 -19.40
C ASN A 313 -13.99 18.57 -20.75
N THR A 314 -14.61 19.74 -20.70
CA THR A 314 -15.04 20.50 -21.87
C THR A 314 -14.81 21.98 -21.64
N ALA A 315 -14.36 22.67 -22.68
CA ALA A 315 -14.30 24.12 -22.74
C ALA A 315 -14.64 24.58 -24.17
N GLY A 316 -15.35 25.70 -24.31
CA GLY A 316 -15.73 26.24 -25.63
C GLY A 316 -16.50 25.24 -26.51
N ASP A 317 -16.33 25.37 -27.83
CA ASP A 317 -16.87 24.44 -28.83
C ASP A 317 -15.72 23.84 -29.65
N ALA A 318 -15.14 22.75 -29.14
CA ALA A 318 -14.04 22.05 -29.80
C ALA A 318 -14.40 21.54 -31.19
N LYS A 319 -15.67 21.16 -31.42
CA LYS A 319 -16.11 20.65 -32.72
C LYS A 319 -16.08 21.76 -33.77
N ALA A 320 -16.69 22.91 -33.47
CA ALA A 320 -16.68 24.05 -34.38
C ALA A 320 -15.26 24.58 -34.60
N ALA A 321 -14.46 24.70 -33.54
CA ALA A 321 -13.09 25.19 -33.62
C ALA A 321 -12.17 24.27 -34.45
N LEU A 322 -12.32 22.95 -34.36
CA LEU A 322 -11.60 22.00 -35.21
C LEU A 322 -12.02 22.09 -36.68
N VAL A 323 -13.30 22.34 -36.97
CA VAL A 323 -13.77 22.56 -38.37
C VAL A 323 -13.14 23.82 -38.96
N GLY A 324 -13.01 24.89 -38.17
CA GLY A 324 -12.42 26.16 -38.60
C GLY A 324 -10.90 26.25 -38.50
N ALA A 325 -10.19 25.20 -38.09
CA ALA A 325 -8.74 25.22 -37.92
C ALA A 325 -8.02 25.33 -39.28
N ALA A 326 -6.97 26.15 -39.34
CA ALA A 326 -6.14 26.29 -40.54
C ALA A 326 -5.31 25.02 -40.81
N LYS A 327 -4.88 24.35 -39.73
CA LYS A 327 -4.19 23.05 -39.79
C LYS A 327 -4.73 22.14 -38.69
N LYS A 328 -5.01 20.88 -39.01
CA LYS A 328 -5.40 19.85 -38.05
C LYS A 328 -4.32 18.78 -37.99
N ILE A 329 -3.96 18.37 -36.78
CA ILE A 329 -3.13 17.20 -36.53
C ILE A 329 -3.99 16.20 -35.78
N GLU A 330 -4.00 14.96 -36.26
CA GLU A 330 -4.68 13.85 -35.63
C GLU A 330 -3.71 12.69 -35.48
N ALA A 331 -3.66 12.12 -34.28
CA ALA A 331 -2.87 10.94 -34.00
C ALA A 331 -3.66 9.96 -33.15
N GLU A 332 -3.35 8.68 -33.35
CA GLU A 332 -3.82 7.60 -32.50
C GLU A 332 -2.65 6.98 -31.76
N TYR A 333 -2.83 6.80 -30.46
CA TYR A 333 -1.85 6.18 -29.59
C TYR A 333 -2.44 4.96 -28.91
N ALA A 334 -1.57 4.03 -28.52
CA ALA A 334 -1.93 2.84 -27.79
C ALA A 334 -1.03 2.66 -26.57
N TYR A 335 -1.59 2.08 -25.52
CA TYR A 335 -0.88 1.72 -24.31
C TYR A 335 -1.22 0.28 -23.95
N PRO A 336 -0.20 -0.59 -23.77
CA PRO A 336 -0.41 -2.01 -23.55
C PRO A 336 -0.85 -2.29 -22.10
N PHE A 337 -1.21 -3.53 -21.84
CA PHE A 337 -1.22 -4.03 -20.47
C PHE A 337 0.17 -3.91 -19.84
N GLN A 338 0.25 -3.33 -18.65
CA GLN A 338 1.51 -3.25 -17.91
C GLN A 338 1.43 -4.01 -16.59
N ASN A 339 2.33 -4.98 -16.41
CA ASN A 339 2.48 -5.66 -15.13
C ASN A 339 3.26 -4.77 -14.14
N HIS A 340 2.95 -4.88 -12.85
CA HIS A 340 3.69 -4.21 -11.78
C HIS A 340 5.13 -4.68 -11.61
N ALA A 341 5.39 -5.95 -11.95
CA ALA A 341 6.69 -6.61 -11.90
C ALA A 341 7.44 -6.33 -10.59
N THR A 342 6.79 -6.55 -9.45
CA THR A 342 7.42 -6.33 -8.14
C THR A 342 8.60 -7.27 -7.97
N MET A 343 9.74 -6.79 -7.45
CA MET A 343 10.94 -7.62 -7.26
C MET A 343 10.68 -8.83 -6.38
N GLU A 344 9.94 -8.64 -5.27
CA GLU A 344 9.39 -9.74 -4.48
C GLU A 344 8.07 -10.21 -5.13
N PRO A 345 7.96 -11.48 -5.59
CA PRO A 345 6.71 -12.03 -6.11
C PRO A 345 5.59 -12.03 -5.05
N MET A 346 4.34 -12.17 -5.49
CA MET A 346 3.23 -12.32 -4.55
C MET A 346 3.45 -13.51 -3.60
N ASN A 347 3.28 -13.25 -2.31
CA ASN A 347 3.46 -14.25 -1.26
C ASN A 347 2.67 -13.86 0.00
N ALA A 348 2.29 -14.86 0.77
CA ALA A 348 1.72 -14.72 2.10
C ALA A 348 1.95 -16.00 2.91
N THR A 349 2.12 -15.86 4.22
CA THR A 349 2.14 -16.99 5.16
C THR A 349 0.86 -16.98 5.96
N ALA A 350 0.13 -18.09 5.96
CA ALA A 350 -1.12 -18.23 6.71
C ALA A 350 -1.01 -19.34 7.76
N LEU A 351 -1.54 -19.09 8.96
CA LEU A 351 -1.75 -20.08 10.01
C LEU A 351 -3.23 -20.12 10.34
N TYR A 352 -3.86 -21.25 10.04
CA TYR A 352 -5.30 -21.44 10.22
C TYR A 352 -5.57 -22.56 11.23
N THR A 353 -6.57 -22.35 12.09
CA THR A 353 -7.29 -23.37 12.84
C THR A 353 -8.79 -23.06 12.76
N ALA A 354 -9.64 -23.96 13.26
CA ALA A 354 -11.08 -23.69 13.36
C ALA A 354 -11.41 -22.48 14.27
N ASP A 355 -10.47 -22.03 15.10
CA ASP A 355 -10.68 -20.95 16.06
C ASP A 355 -9.96 -19.65 15.72
N ARG A 356 -8.96 -19.68 14.83
CA ARG A 356 -8.14 -18.51 14.52
C ARG A 356 -7.52 -18.58 13.14
N CYS A 357 -7.40 -17.43 12.48
CA CYS A 357 -6.64 -17.30 11.25
C CYS A 357 -5.70 -16.10 11.32
N GLU A 358 -4.39 -16.33 11.14
CA GLU A 358 -3.38 -15.28 11.08
C GLU A 358 -2.67 -15.30 9.73
N VAL A 359 -2.42 -14.12 9.16
CA VAL A 359 -1.69 -13.98 7.90
C VAL A 359 -0.55 -12.97 8.04
N TRP A 360 0.66 -13.35 7.66
CA TRP A 360 1.79 -12.45 7.46
C TRP A 360 1.93 -12.17 5.98
N CYS A 361 1.89 -10.89 5.59
CA CYS A 361 1.98 -10.54 4.17
C CYS A 361 2.56 -9.14 3.88
N PRO A 362 3.17 -8.95 2.69
CA PRO A 362 3.59 -7.64 2.23
C PRO A 362 2.41 -6.94 1.55
N THR A 363 1.55 -6.26 2.31
CA THR A 363 0.35 -5.59 1.79
C THR A 363 0.42 -4.07 1.86
N GLN A 364 -0.16 -3.41 0.85
CA GLN A 364 -0.44 -1.97 0.86
C GLN A 364 -1.72 -1.64 1.64
N ASN A 365 -2.63 -2.60 1.81
CA ASN A 365 -3.91 -2.38 2.47
C ASN A 365 -4.18 -3.48 3.51
N GLY A 366 -3.81 -3.19 4.75
CA GLY A 366 -3.97 -4.13 5.87
C GLY A 366 -5.43 -4.46 6.20
N GLU A 367 -6.34 -3.49 6.09
CA GLU A 367 -7.77 -3.72 6.36
C GLU A 367 -8.42 -4.61 5.28
N ALA A 368 -8.07 -4.40 4.01
CA ALA A 368 -8.53 -5.29 2.94
C ALA A 368 -7.95 -6.71 3.08
N ALA A 369 -6.69 -6.83 3.51
CA ALA A 369 -6.08 -8.14 3.78
C ALA A 369 -6.77 -8.86 4.96
N LEU A 370 -7.17 -8.12 6.01
CA LEU A 370 -7.92 -8.66 7.14
C LEU A 370 -9.31 -9.15 6.70
N ALA A 371 -10.03 -8.36 5.90
CA ALA A 371 -11.31 -8.77 5.33
C ALA A 371 -11.16 -10.04 4.48
N ALA A 372 -10.18 -10.08 3.57
CA ALA A 372 -9.88 -11.25 2.75
C ALA A 372 -9.51 -12.49 3.58
N THR A 373 -8.81 -12.29 4.70
CA THR A 373 -8.48 -13.38 5.64
C THR A 373 -9.74 -13.93 6.32
N SER A 374 -10.62 -13.05 6.81
CA SER A 374 -11.90 -13.43 7.41
C SER A 374 -12.80 -14.18 6.42
N GLU A 375 -12.97 -13.63 5.22
CA GLU A 375 -13.76 -14.25 4.14
C GLU A 375 -13.24 -15.64 3.76
N ALA A 376 -11.95 -15.77 3.45
CA ALA A 376 -11.38 -17.04 3.00
C ALA A 376 -11.34 -18.10 4.12
N SER A 377 -11.08 -17.68 5.36
CA SER A 377 -11.07 -18.59 6.52
C SER A 377 -12.48 -19.07 6.89
N GLY A 378 -13.51 -18.26 6.60
CA GLY A 378 -14.87 -18.46 7.09
C GLY A 378 -15.05 -18.09 8.57
N LEU A 379 -14.05 -17.43 9.18
CA LEU A 379 -14.09 -17.01 10.57
C LEU A 379 -14.49 -15.52 10.67
N PRO A 380 -15.16 -15.11 11.76
CA PRO A 380 -15.42 -13.70 11.99
C PRO A 380 -14.12 -12.90 12.14
N VAL A 381 -14.15 -11.61 11.81
CA VAL A 381 -12.98 -10.71 11.87
C VAL A 381 -12.31 -10.72 13.26
N SER A 382 -13.07 -10.88 14.34
CA SER A 382 -12.52 -10.96 15.71
C SER A 382 -11.66 -12.20 15.99
N LYS A 383 -11.75 -13.23 15.13
CA LYS A 383 -10.90 -14.43 15.15
C LYS A 383 -9.76 -14.37 14.11
N CYS A 384 -9.60 -13.23 13.43
CA CYS A 384 -8.60 -13.06 12.38
C CYS A 384 -7.62 -11.94 12.72
N ASP A 385 -6.37 -12.07 12.29
CA ASP A 385 -5.43 -10.95 12.28
C ASP A 385 -4.47 -11.01 11.08
N VAL A 386 -3.90 -9.85 10.73
CA VAL A 386 -2.90 -9.70 9.68
C VAL A 386 -1.66 -9.00 10.22
N HIS A 387 -0.51 -9.57 9.96
CA HIS A 387 0.78 -9.01 10.33
C HIS A 387 1.46 -8.47 9.08
N LYS A 388 1.43 -7.15 8.93
CA LYS A 388 2.11 -6.52 7.79
C LYS A 388 3.62 -6.66 7.94
N THR A 389 4.28 -6.98 6.83
CA THR A 389 5.74 -6.99 6.73
C THR A 389 6.24 -5.85 5.84
N PHE A 390 7.55 -5.65 5.78
CA PHE A 390 8.14 -4.93 4.66
C PHE A 390 7.87 -5.67 3.35
N LEU A 391 7.87 -4.92 2.25
CA LEU A 391 7.49 -5.41 0.93
C LEU A 391 8.51 -5.04 -0.15
N GLY A 392 8.84 -5.98 -1.02
CA GLY A 392 9.82 -5.84 -2.10
C GLY A 392 9.24 -5.23 -3.37
N GLY A 393 8.63 -4.05 -3.23
CA GLY A 393 7.89 -3.37 -4.29
C GLY A 393 6.39 -3.66 -4.23
N GLY A 394 5.58 -2.65 -4.58
CA GLY A 394 4.12 -2.76 -4.57
C GLY A 394 3.51 -2.20 -5.85
N PHE A 395 3.83 -0.94 -6.18
CA PHE A 395 3.36 -0.24 -7.38
C PHE A 395 1.83 -0.27 -7.60
N GLY A 396 1.05 -0.64 -6.57
CA GLY A 396 -0.40 -0.85 -6.63
C GLY A 396 -0.81 -2.33 -6.63
N ARG A 397 0.06 -3.28 -7.03
CA ARG A 397 -0.20 -4.74 -7.00
C ARG A 397 -0.61 -5.25 -5.64
N ARG A 398 0.08 -4.77 -4.60
CA ARG A 398 -0.09 -5.19 -3.21
C ARG A 398 -1.27 -4.49 -2.53
N GLY A 399 -2.05 -3.70 -3.26
CA GLY A 399 -3.37 -3.23 -2.83
C GLY A 399 -4.47 -4.28 -3.01
N PHE A 400 -4.22 -5.32 -3.81
CA PHE A 400 -5.11 -6.46 -4.04
C PHE A 400 -4.81 -7.60 -3.06
N THR A 401 -5.76 -8.53 -2.90
CA THR A 401 -5.73 -9.54 -1.82
C THR A 401 -6.00 -10.97 -2.32
N ASP A 402 -5.92 -11.20 -3.63
CA ASP A 402 -6.06 -12.52 -4.26
C ASP A 402 -5.09 -13.56 -3.65
N TYR A 403 -3.79 -13.25 -3.60
CA TYR A 403 -2.77 -14.11 -2.99
C TYR A 403 -2.99 -14.40 -1.49
N VAL A 404 -3.65 -13.49 -0.76
CA VAL A 404 -4.02 -13.71 0.66
C VAL A 404 -5.12 -14.76 0.75
N ARG A 405 -6.16 -14.65 -0.09
CA ARG A 405 -7.25 -15.65 -0.13
C ARG A 405 -6.73 -17.03 -0.49
N GLN A 406 -5.81 -17.12 -1.45
CA GLN A 406 -5.16 -18.38 -1.83
C GLN A 406 -4.35 -18.97 -0.68
N ALA A 407 -3.51 -18.18 -0.01
CA ALA A 407 -2.70 -18.67 1.11
C ALA A 407 -3.57 -19.21 2.25
N VAL A 408 -4.67 -18.51 2.58
CA VAL A 408 -5.63 -18.97 3.60
C VAL A 408 -6.36 -20.24 3.15
N ALA A 409 -6.82 -20.31 1.90
CA ALA A 409 -7.48 -21.50 1.35
C ALA A 409 -6.56 -22.73 1.41
N ILE A 410 -5.27 -22.58 1.09
CA ILE A 410 -4.28 -23.65 1.21
C ILE A 410 -4.04 -24.02 2.68
N ALA A 411 -3.92 -23.04 3.59
CA ALA A 411 -3.69 -23.32 5.01
C ALA A 411 -4.86 -24.05 5.69
N LYS A 412 -6.10 -23.84 5.23
CA LYS A 412 -7.29 -24.57 5.71
C LYS A 412 -7.19 -26.07 5.48
N GLU A 413 -6.45 -26.49 4.46
CA GLU A 413 -6.21 -27.89 4.16
C GLU A 413 -5.24 -28.58 5.12
N MET A 414 -4.54 -27.81 5.97
CA MET A 414 -3.59 -28.30 6.98
C MET A 414 -3.68 -27.51 8.29
N PRO A 415 -4.80 -27.55 9.03
CA PRO A 415 -4.98 -26.76 10.24
C PRO A 415 -3.85 -26.93 11.26
N GLY A 416 -3.41 -25.83 11.87
CA GLY A 416 -2.31 -25.79 12.84
C GLY A 416 -0.91 -25.75 12.21
N THR A 417 -0.79 -25.86 10.89
CA THR A 417 0.50 -25.77 10.18
C THR A 417 0.63 -24.40 9.50
N PRO A 418 1.71 -23.63 9.75
CA PRO A 418 1.96 -22.41 8.98
C PRO A 418 2.30 -22.76 7.53
N ILE A 419 1.54 -22.24 6.57
CA ILE A 419 1.79 -22.44 5.14
C ILE A 419 2.19 -21.12 4.49
N LYS A 420 3.38 -21.09 3.91
CA LYS A 420 3.84 -19.97 3.08
C LYS A 420 3.60 -20.23 1.61
N LEU A 421 2.66 -19.53 1.01
CA LEU A 421 2.50 -19.46 -0.44
C LEU A 421 3.49 -18.47 -1.04
N ILE A 422 4.23 -18.89 -2.06
CA ILE A 422 5.04 -18.00 -2.90
C ILE A 422 4.69 -18.31 -4.36
N TRP A 423 4.26 -17.29 -5.10
CA TRP A 423 4.10 -17.38 -6.55
C TRP A 423 5.47 -17.43 -7.22
N SER A 424 5.58 -18.23 -8.28
CA SER A 424 6.76 -18.14 -9.16
C SER A 424 6.75 -16.80 -9.91
N ARG A 425 7.87 -16.43 -10.54
CA ARG A 425 7.90 -15.21 -11.36
C ARG A 425 6.92 -15.34 -12.54
N GLU A 426 6.82 -16.53 -13.12
CA GLU A 426 5.92 -16.82 -14.23
C GLU A 426 4.44 -16.65 -13.84
N GLU A 427 4.06 -17.13 -12.65
CA GLU A 427 2.72 -16.93 -12.10
C GLU A 427 2.46 -15.44 -11.80
N ASP A 428 3.43 -14.72 -11.22
CA ASP A 428 3.32 -13.28 -10.93
C ASP A 428 3.16 -12.43 -12.20
N MET A 429 3.80 -12.84 -13.30
CA MET A 429 3.68 -12.18 -14.60
C MET A 429 2.35 -12.51 -15.30
N THR A 430 1.85 -13.74 -15.17
CA THR A 430 0.62 -14.24 -15.82
C THR A 430 -0.65 -13.85 -15.06
N HIS A 431 -0.60 -13.71 -13.73
CA HIS A 431 -1.77 -13.47 -12.87
C HIS A 431 -1.70 -12.10 -12.18
N GLY A 432 -1.16 -11.11 -12.91
CA GLY A 432 -1.10 -9.72 -12.47
C GLY A 432 -2.49 -9.06 -12.37
N ARG A 433 -2.50 -7.80 -11.90
CA ARG A 433 -3.62 -6.88 -12.04
C ARG A 433 -3.18 -5.74 -12.94
N TYR A 434 -3.16 -5.98 -14.24
CA TYR A 434 -2.41 -5.14 -15.18
C TYR A 434 -2.91 -3.70 -15.20
N HIS A 435 -2.02 -2.73 -15.40
CA HIS A 435 -2.46 -1.40 -15.79
C HIS A 435 -3.28 -1.51 -17.09
N PRO A 436 -4.43 -0.82 -17.19
CA PRO A 436 -5.41 -1.05 -18.25
C PRO A 436 -4.85 -0.74 -19.63
N VAL A 437 -5.15 -1.65 -20.58
CA VAL A 437 -4.96 -1.38 -22.00
C VAL A 437 -5.88 -0.24 -22.45
N MET A 438 -5.38 0.61 -23.34
CA MET A 438 -6.12 1.77 -23.83
C MET A 438 -5.61 2.19 -25.20
N GLN A 439 -6.51 2.64 -26.06
CA GLN A 439 -6.20 3.45 -27.22
C GLN A 439 -6.74 4.86 -27.02
N ALA A 440 -6.12 5.85 -27.66
CA ALA A 440 -6.62 7.21 -27.67
C ALA A 440 -6.50 7.81 -29.07
N ARG A 441 -7.46 8.65 -29.45
CA ARG A 441 -7.36 9.54 -30.61
C ARG A 441 -7.34 10.98 -30.13
N LEU A 442 -6.32 11.72 -30.52
CA LEU A 442 -6.17 13.13 -30.19
C LEU A 442 -6.16 13.94 -31.46
N THR A 443 -6.99 14.99 -31.51
CA THR A 443 -7.09 15.89 -32.65
C THR A 443 -6.86 17.32 -32.17
N GLY A 444 -5.78 17.95 -32.62
CA GLY A 444 -5.46 19.36 -32.34
C GLY A 444 -5.71 20.25 -33.56
N GLY A 445 -6.24 21.45 -33.32
CA GLY A 445 -6.47 22.47 -34.35
C GLY A 445 -5.56 23.68 -34.14
N LEU A 446 -4.81 24.05 -35.18
CA LEU A 446 -3.95 25.22 -35.21
C LEU A 446 -4.59 26.33 -36.06
N ASP A 447 -4.48 27.58 -35.61
CA ASP A 447 -4.78 28.76 -36.45
C ASP A 447 -3.66 29.03 -37.47
N ALA A 448 -3.85 30.05 -38.31
CA ALA A 448 -2.88 30.45 -39.33
C ALA A 448 -1.53 30.92 -38.76
N ASN A 449 -1.48 31.27 -37.47
CA ASN A 449 -0.27 31.67 -36.74
C ASN A 449 0.35 30.51 -35.95
N GLY A 450 -0.15 29.28 -36.14
CA GLY A 450 0.31 28.09 -35.44
C GLY A 450 -0.02 28.09 -33.95
N ASN A 451 -1.07 28.80 -33.50
CA ASN A 451 -1.55 28.72 -32.12
C ASN A 451 -2.60 27.61 -31.98
N LEU A 452 -2.54 26.86 -30.88
CA LEU A 452 -3.51 25.81 -30.57
C LEU A 452 -4.86 26.40 -30.17
N THR A 453 -5.88 26.19 -31.00
CA THR A 453 -7.23 26.72 -30.78
C THR A 453 -8.20 25.67 -30.25
N ALA A 454 -7.96 24.39 -30.55
CA ALA A 454 -8.80 23.30 -30.10
C ALA A 454 -8.01 22.01 -29.84
N LEU A 455 -8.45 21.23 -28.86
CA LEU A 455 -7.98 19.88 -28.61
C LEU A 455 -9.16 18.96 -28.27
N LYS A 456 -9.32 17.88 -29.04
CA LYS A 456 -10.23 16.78 -28.72
C LYS A 456 -9.42 15.55 -28.33
N ILE A 457 -9.80 14.89 -27.24
CA ILE A 457 -9.20 13.64 -26.76
C ILE A 457 -10.30 12.60 -26.58
N ARG A 458 -10.25 11.52 -27.34
CA ARG A 458 -11.09 10.34 -27.16
C ARG A 458 -10.25 9.21 -26.59
N LEU A 459 -10.55 8.77 -25.38
CA LEU A 459 -10.00 7.55 -24.78
C LEU A 459 -10.90 6.35 -25.11
N SER A 460 -10.33 5.18 -25.35
CA SER A 460 -11.05 3.93 -25.55
C SER A 460 -10.32 2.76 -24.88
N GLY A 461 -10.90 2.21 -23.81
CA GLY A 461 -10.23 1.18 -23.02
C GLY A 461 -10.82 0.94 -21.65
N GLN A 462 -10.13 0.11 -20.87
CA GLN A 462 -10.67 -0.43 -19.63
C GLN A 462 -10.79 0.64 -18.54
N SER A 463 -11.79 0.45 -17.68
CA SER A 463 -11.92 1.17 -16.42
C SER A 463 -11.33 0.34 -15.29
N ILE A 464 -10.48 0.96 -14.47
CA ILE A 464 -9.98 0.34 -13.24
C ILE A 464 -11.13 0.24 -12.25
N LEU A 465 -11.88 1.32 -12.02
CA LEU A 465 -12.92 1.35 -11.00
C LEU A 465 -14.08 0.39 -11.28
N ALA A 466 -14.50 0.24 -12.55
CA ALA A 466 -15.55 -0.70 -12.91
C ALA A 466 -15.23 -2.14 -12.47
N ALA A 467 -13.95 -2.53 -12.47
CA ALA A 467 -13.52 -3.86 -12.02
C ALA A 467 -13.27 -3.93 -10.51
N VAL A 468 -12.64 -2.91 -9.92
CA VAL A 468 -12.07 -3.03 -8.56
C VAL A 468 -12.90 -2.37 -7.47
N ARG A 469 -13.70 -1.36 -7.83
CA ARG A 469 -14.55 -0.55 -6.93
C ARG A 469 -15.73 0.06 -7.72
N PRO A 470 -16.66 -0.76 -8.22
CA PRO A 470 -17.77 -0.26 -9.04
C PRO A 470 -18.64 0.77 -8.31
N GLU A 471 -18.69 0.73 -6.98
CA GLU A 471 -19.35 1.71 -6.13
C GLU A 471 -18.73 3.11 -6.20
N ALA A 472 -17.50 3.24 -6.70
CA ALA A 472 -16.80 4.51 -6.87
C ALA A 472 -17.01 5.14 -8.27
N LEU A 473 -17.78 4.50 -9.16
CA LEU A 473 -18.18 5.08 -10.43
C LEU A 473 -19.16 6.24 -10.21
N VAL A 474 -19.02 7.31 -10.99
CA VAL A 474 -19.89 8.49 -10.92
C VAL A 474 -20.73 8.54 -12.19
N ASN A 475 -22.04 8.26 -12.08
CA ASN A 475 -22.94 8.17 -13.23
C ASN A 475 -22.43 7.18 -14.30
N GLY A 476 -21.87 6.04 -13.87
CA GLY A 476 -21.27 5.03 -14.75
C GLY A 476 -19.88 5.37 -15.29
N LYS A 477 -19.40 6.61 -15.10
CA LYS A 477 -18.07 7.06 -15.51
C LYS A 477 -17.02 6.67 -14.47
N ASP A 478 -15.85 6.25 -14.95
CA ASP A 478 -14.63 6.15 -14.15
C ASP A 478 -13.90 7.51 -14.18
N PRO A 479 -13.92 8.32 -13.09
CA PRO A 479 -13.16 9.57 -13.06
C PRO A 479 -11.64 9.36 -13.14
N ASN A 480 -11.11 8.19 -12.76
CA ASN A 480 -9.66 7.96 -12.78
C ASN A 480 -9.13 7.88 -14.20
N ALA A 481 -9.90 7.37 -15.16
CA ALA A 481 -9.50 7.32 -16.57
C ALA A 481 -9.09 8.70 -17.15
N PHE A 482 -9.53 9.79 -16.51
CA PHE A 482 -9.26 11.17 -16.89
C PHE A 482 -8.20 11.88 -16.05
N GLN A 483 -7.44 11.18 -15.20
CA GLN A 483 -6.37 11.83 -14.43
C GLN A 483 -5.34 12.49 -15.36
N GLY A 484 -4.95 13.72 -15.03
CA GLY A 484 -4.16 14.60 -15.89
C GLY A 484 -5.01 15.43 -16.86
N TYR A 485 -6.30 15.11 -16.99
CA TYR A 485 -7.27 15.79 -17.86
C TYR A 485 -8.45 16.39 -17.10
N TRP A 486 -8.45 16.38 -15.76
CA TRP A 486 -9.56 16.93 -14.98
C TRP A 486 -9.69 18.44 -15.19
N PRO A 487 -10.91 19.01 -15.09
CA PRO A 487 -11.07 20.46 -15.19
C PRO A 487 -10.42 21.23 -14.04
N SER A 488 -10.21 20.60 -12.88
CA SER A 488 -9.59 21.20 -11.70
C SER A 488 -9.08 20.14 -10.71
N GLY A 489 -8.29 20.56 -9.70
CA GLY A 489 -7.82 19.71 -8.62
C GLY A 489 -6.41 19.13 -8.82
N GLU A 490 -6.05 18.09 -8.07
CA GLU A 490 -4.68 17.53 -8.04
C GLU A 490 -4.26 16.83 -9.36
N HIS A 491 -5.22 16.50 -10.23
CA HIS A 491 -4.99 15.85 -11.54
C HIS A 491 -5.57 16.70 -12.68
N SER A 492 -5.54 18.04 -12.52
CA SER A 492 -6.06 18.97 -13.51
C SER A 492 -5.31 18.91 -14.84
N PHE A 493 -6.00 19.32 -15.89
CA PHE A 493 -5.43 19.62 -17.19
C PHE A 493 -4.67 20.94 -17.10
N GLU A 494 -3.36 20.89 -17.27
CA GLU A 494 -2.49 22.03 -16.98
C GLU A 494 -2.39 23.03 -18.15
N TYR A 495 -2.84 22.63 -19.35
CA TYR A 495 -2.87 23.47 -20.54
C TYR A 495 -4.15 24.32 -20.64
N THR A 496 -3.97 25.58 -20.99
CA THR A 496 -5.00 26.56 -21.31
C THR A 496 -5.29 26.54 -22.81
N ILE A 497 -6.21 25.67 -23.23
CA ILE A 497 -6.67 25.57 -24.61
C ILE A 497 -8.10 26.13 -24.69
N PRO A 498 -8.41 27.06 -25.61
CA PRO A 498 -9.72 27.72 -25.64
C PRO A 498 -10.89 26.75 -25.82
N ASN A 499 -10.69 25.72 -26.64
CA ASN A 499 -11.71 24.72 -26.93
C ASN A 499 -11.20 23.31 -26.63
N VAL A 500 -11.81 22.62 -25.68
CA VAL A 500 -11.40 21.29 -25.23
C VAL A 500 -12.62 20.38 -25.21
N TYR A 501 -12.44 19.13 -25.63
CA TYR A 501 -13.44 18.09 -25.45
C TYR A 501 -12.76 16.75 -25.16
N ILE A 502 -12.96 16.22 -23.96
CA ILE A 502 -12.30 15.00 -23.47
C ILE A 502 -13.37 14.01 -23.02
N ASP A 503 -13.38 12.83 -23.67
CA ASP A 503 -14.33 11.76 -23.39
C ASP A 503 -13.66 10.36 -23.39
N HIS A 504 -14.38 9.39 -22.82
CA HIS A 504 -13.92 8.00 -22.68
C HIS A 504 -15.01 7.02 -23.12
N ALA A 505 -14.74 6.29 -24.19
CA ALA A 505 -15.48 5.10 -24.56
C ALA A 505 -14.97 3.91 -23.71
N MET A 506 -15.64 3.63 -22.60
CA MET A 506 -15.26 2.52 -21.73
C MET A 506 -15.39 1.17 -22.47
N ARG A 507 -14.29 0.39 -22.49
CA ARG A 507 -14.19 -0.92 -23.14
C ARG A 507 -13.47 -1.89 -22.22
N ASN A 508 -14.24 -2.74 -21.53
CA ASN A 508 -13.71 -3.68 -20.54
C ASN A 508 -13.53 -5.06 -21.15
N THR A 509 -12.35 -5.66 -20.97
CA THR A 509 -12.07 -7.07 -21.23
C THR A 509 -11.96 -7.84 -19.91
N HIS A 510 -12.02 -9.18 -19.98
CA HIS A 510 -11.90 -10.12 -18.86
C HIS A 510 -10.54 -10.06 -18.13
N VAL A 511 -9.49 -9.54 -18.77
CA VAL A 511 -8.17 -9.34 -18.15
C VAL A 511 -8.29 -8.31 -17.01
N PRO A 512 -8.03 -8.68 -15.74
CA PRO A 512 -8.34 -7.79 -14.63
C PRO A 512 -7.41 -6.56 -14.58
N PRO A 513 -7.96 -5.34 -14.59
CA PRO A 513 -7.16 -4.14 -14.48
C PRO A 513 -6.75 -3.90 -13.01
N GLY A 514 -5.71 -3.09 -12.82
CA GLY A 514 -5.28 -2.65 -11.51
C GLY A 514 -4.56 -1.31 -11.51
N PHE A 515 -4.54 -0.68 -10.33
CA PHE A 515 -3.77 0.53 -10.12
C PHE A 515 -2.29 0.22 -10.31
N TRP A 516 -1.62 0.93 -11.23
CA TRP A 516 -0.17 0.99 -11.32
C TRP A 516 0.32 2.34 -10.79
N ARG A 517 1.62 2.52 -10.54
CA ARG A 517 2.16 3.82 -10.11
C ARG A 517 1.72 4.91 -11.11
N GLY A 518 1.36 6.10 -10.65
CA GLY A 518 0.78 7.16 -11.51
C GLY A 518 -0.69 6.98 -11.90
N VAL A 519 -1.22 5.75 -11.80
CA VAL A 519 -2.57 5.37 -12.19
C VAL A 519 -2.79 5.79 -13.65
N ASP A 520 -3.77 6.61 -14.01
CA ASP A 520 -4.01 6.95 -15.42
C ASP A 520 -3.22 8.18 -15.89
N THR A 521 -2.56 8.91 -14.96
CA THR A 521 -1.73 10.07 -15.32
C THR A 521 -0.59 9.68 -16.24
N ASP A 522 0.06 8.53 -16.02
CA ASP A 522 1.24 8.10 -16.77
C ASP A 522 0.94 7.88 -18.25
N ARG A 523 -0.10 7.08 -18.54
CA ARG A 523 -0.55 6.86 -19.92
C ARG A 523 -1.08 8.14 -20.55
N ASN A 524 -1.94 8.88 -19.85
CA ASN A 524 -2.56 10.08 -20.38
C ASN A 524 -1.51 11.16 -20.69
N ALA A 525 -0.46 11.26 -19.88
CA ALA A 525 0.67 12.14 -20.16
C ALA A 525 1.39 11.76 -21.45
N ILE A 526 1.65 10.46 -21.70
CA ILE A 526 2.27 10.02 -22.96
C ILE A 526 1.44 10.48 -24.16
N PHE A 527 0.13 10.21 -24.15
CA PHE A 527 -0.74 10.59 -25.27
C PHE A 527 -0.80 12.10 -25.49
N LEU A 528 -0.93 12.86 -24.40
CA LEU A 528 -1.01 14.32 -24.46
C LEU A 528 0.31 14.94 -24.90
N GLU A 529 1.42 14.58 -24.27
CA GLU A 529 2.71 15.21 -24.54
C GLU A 529 3.22 14.86 -25.94
N SER A 530 2.90 13.67 -26.47
CA SER A 530 3.22 13.31 -27.86
C SER A 530 2.47 14.20 -28.86
N ILE A 531 1.15 14.38 -28.72
CA ILE A 531 0.42 15.23 -29.68
C ILE A 531 0.81 16.70 -29.55
N ILE A 532 1.20 17.16 -28.35
CA ILE A 532 1.68 18.53 -28.13
C ILE A 532 3.01 18.76 -28.87
N ASP A 533 3.92 17.79 -28.88
CA ASP A 533 5.15 17.88 -29.70
C ASP A 533 4.84 17.88 -31.20
N GLU A 534 3.96 16.99 -31.66
CA GLU A 534 3.54 16.95 -33.07
C GLU A 534 2.85 18.26 -33.51
N LEU A 535 2.06 18.87 -32.63
CA LEU A 535 1.45 20.18 -32.87
C LEU A 535 2.47 21.31 -32.90
N ALA A 536 3.50 21.27 -32.03
CA ALA A 536 4.57 22.25 -32.03
C ALA A 536 5.39 22.18 -33.33
N ASP A 537 5.77 20.97 -33.75
CA ASP A 537 6.46 20.73 -35.03
C ASP A 537 5.60 21.20 -36.21
N ALA A 538 4.31 20.82 -36.22
CA ALA A 538 3.38 21.26 -37.25
C ALA A 538 3.18 22.79 -37.31
N ALA A 539 3.38 23.49 -36.19
CA ALA A 539 3.34 24.94 -36.08
C ALA A 539 4.69 25.61 -36.39
N GLY A 540 5.77 24.85 -36.57
CA GLY A 540 7.13 25.36 -36.73
C GLY A 540 7.64 26.08 -35.48
N LYS A 541 7.20 25.65 -34.28
CA LYS A 541 7.53 26.28 -33.00
C LYS A 541 8.38 25.33 -32.15
N ASP A 542 9.27 25.92 -31.34
CA ASP A 542 9.99 25.17 -30.31
C ASP A 542 9.00 24.50 -29.34
N PRO A 543 9.15 23.20 -29.02
CA PRO A 543 8.20 22.48 -28.17
C PRO A 543 8.08 23.00 -26.73
N LEU A 544 9.15 23.59 -26.17
CA LEU A 544 9.11 24.17 -24.83
C LEU A 544 8.36 25.52 -24.86
N GLU A 545 8.67 26.38 -25.82
CA GLU A 545 7.97 27.66 -25.99
C GLU A 545 6.49 27.47 -26.36
N PHE A 546 6.18 26.44 -27.15
CA PHE A 546 4.79 26.06 -27.43
C PHE A 546 4.04 25.72 -26.14
N ARG A 547 4.61 24.86 -25.28
CA ARG A 547 4.05 24.53 -23.96
C ARG A 547 3.89 25.74 -23.07
N ARG A 548 4.90 26.62 -22.99
CA ARG A 548 4.83 27.86 -22.21
C ARG A 548 3.66 28.75 -22.67
N ALA A 549 3.47 28.89 -23.97
CA ALA A 549 2.37 29.68 -24.52
C ALA A 549 1.00 29.13 -24.10
N ILE A 550 0.80 27.80 -24.24
CA ILE A 550 -0.45 27.15 -23.86
C ILE A 550 -0.58 26.92 -22.34
N MET A 551 0.46 27.13 -21.52
CA MET A 551 0.39 27.12 -20.05
C MET A 551 0.30 28.53 -19.44
N SER A 552 0.16 29.59 -20.24
CA SER A 552 0.23 31.00 -19.80
C SER A 552 -0.66 31.37 -18.60
N LYS A 553 -1.78 30.68 -18.36
CA LYS A 553 -2.66 30.92 -17.20
C LYS A 553 -2.38 30.02 -15.99
N ASN A 554 -1.36 29.17 -16.06
CA ASN A 554 -1.00 28.22 -15.02
C ASN A 554 0.39 28.51 -14.46
N GLN A 555 0.45 29.53 -13.59
CA GLN A 555 1.72 30.04 -13.05
C GLN A 555 2.53 28.95 -12.32
N LYS A 556 1.87 28.02 -11.63
CA LYS A 556 2.54 26.95 -10.90
C LYS A 556 3.27 26.00 -11.86
N SER A 557 2.58 25.56 -12.91
CA SER A 557 3.16 24.64 -13.91
C SER A 557 4.23 25.33 -14.76
N LEU A 558 4.06 26.62 -15.08
CA LEU A 558 5.11 27.43 -15.71
C LEU A 558 6.36 27.57 -14.85
N THR A 559 6.23 27.80 -13.55
CA THR A 559 7.39 27.87 -12.66
C THR A 559 8.20 26.59 -12.68
N ILE A 560 7.57 25.42 -12.83
CA ILE A 560 8.27 24.13 -12.97
C ILE A 560 9.01 24.04 -14.31
N LEU A 561 8.41 24.48 -15.42
CA LEU A 561 9.06 24.49 -16.74
C LEU A 561 10.17 25.55 -16.88
N ASN A 562 10.23 26.52 -15.97
CA ASN A 562 11.21 27.60 -15.98
C ASN A 562 12.36 27.37 -14.97
N ALA A 563 12.20 26.40 -14.06
CA ALA A 563 13.20 26.00 -13.08
C ALA A 563 14.20 25.03 -13.71
#